data_AF-A0A1H7RZK1-F1
#
_entry.id   AF-A0A1H7RZK1-F1
#
_cell.length_a   1.000
_cell.length_b   1.000
_cell.length_c   1.000
_cell.angle_alpha   90.00
_cell.angle_beta   90.00
_cell.angle_gamma   90.00
#
_symmetry.space_group_name_H-M   'P 1'
#
loop_
_entity.id
_entity.type
_entity.pdbx_description
1 polymer ?
#
loop_
_entity_poly.entity_id
_entity_poly.type
_entity_poly.pdbx_seq_one_letter_code
_entity_poly.pdbx_strand_id
1 'polypeptide(L)'
;MISLFSRPFNLHQLPFSVRRHTLSLVPKLLKPSMRFVPFAVQKSLLLPALHSVFKEALDDGDFAFLTDKWLKISITDIELHWWLSFQAGQLIMAAPSQAIPEDVSFSAAGDDLLLIAGRKQDPDTLFFQRRLQIEGDTELGLAVKNLIDALDLDALPSSVHKVINSLADLVEHTQQEIKQQAANV
;
A
#
# COMPACT_ATOMS: atom_id res chain seq x y z
N MET A 1 35.22 -23.46 -12.22
CA MET A 1 35.35 -22.63 -11.00
C MET A 1 35.07 -21.20 -11.43
N ILE A 2 33.96 -20.53 -11.11
CA ILE A 2 33.11 -20.48 -9.91
C ILE A 2 31.68 -20.17 -10.39
N SER A 3 30.67 -20.91 -9.91
CA SER A 3 29.25 -20.59 -10.07
C SER A 3 28.68 -20.39 -8.65
N LEU A 4 28.50 -19.13 -8.26
CA LEU A 4 27.72 -18.69 -7.11
C LEU A 4 26.85 -17.53 -7.58
N PHE A 5 25.65 -17.39 -7.00
CA PHE A 5 24.55 -16.47 -7.32
C PHE A 5 23.61 -16.98 -8.44
N SER A 6 22.31 -17.21 -8.25
CA SER A 6 21.39 -16.83 -7.18
C SER A 6 20.24 -17.86 -7.14
N ARG A 7 20.01 -18.50 -5.99
CA ARG A 7 18.74 -19.20 -5.74
C ARG A 7 17.71 -18.15 -5.30
N PRO A 8 16.48 -18.13 -5.86
CA PRO A 8 15.44 -17.25 -5.35
C PRO A 8 15.17 -17.62 -3.88
N PHE A 9 15.23 -16.63 -3.00
CA PHE A 9 14.94 -16.79 -1.58
C PHE A 9 13.47 -17.22 -1.45
N ASN A 10 13.24 -18.48 -1.06
CA ASN A 10 11.94 -19.12 -1.10
C ASN A 10 11.22 -18.88 0.25
N LEU A 11 10.38 -17.83 0.34
CA LEU A 11 9.69 -17.45 1.59
C LEU A 11 8.71 -18.53 2.09
N HIS A 12 8.26 -19.44 1.22
CA HIS A 12 7.33 -20.53 1.58
C HIS A 12 7.93 -21.62 2.46
N GLN A 13 9.24 -21.62 2.75
CA GLN A 13 9.88 -22.65 3.59
C GLN A 13 10.24 -22.20 5.02
N LEU A 14 9.93 -20.96 5.41
CA LEU A 14 10.26 -20.49 6.76
C LEU A 14 9.30 -21.07 7.82
N PRO A 15 9.78 -21.48 9.00
CA PRO A 15 8.94 -22.01 10.07
C PRO A 15 7.99 -20.94 10.65
N PHE A 16 6.79 -21.34 11.07
CA PHE A 16 5.69 -20.47 11.55
C PHE A 16 6.10 -19.41 12.58
N SER A 17 6.92 -19.81 13.56
CA SER A 17 7.42 -18.93 14.62
C SER A 17 8.24 -17.76 14.07
N VAL A 18 8.97 -17.98 12.97
CA VAL A 18 9.78 -16.96 12.31
C VAL A 18 8.89 -16.01 11.50
N ARG A 19 7.88 -16.51 10.78
CA ARG A 19 6.98 -15.67 9.98
C ARG A 19 6.14 -14.71 10.83
N ARG A 20 5.58 -15.16 11.95
CA ARG A 20 4.80 -14.32 12.89
C ARG A 20 5.65 -13.22 13.54
N HIS A 21 6.89 -13.52 13.87
CA HIS A 21 7.84 -12.50 14.31
C HIS A 21 8.20 -11.58 13.16
N THR A 22 8.40 -12.08 11.94
CA THR A 22 8.79 -11.25 10.79
C THR A 22 7.67 -10.25 10.42
N LEU A 23 6.39 -10.66 10.37
CA LEU A 23 5.28 -9.73 10.09
C LEU A 23 5.14 -8.62 11.14
N SER A 24 5.35 -8.94 12.42
CA SER A 24 5.30 -7.95 13.50
C SER A 24 6.60 -7.17 13.71
N LEU A 25 7.71 -7.63 13.13
CA LEU A 25 9.03 -6.99 13.19
C LEU A 25 9.35 -6.17 11.94
N VAL A 26 8.79 -6.49 10.77
CA VAL A 26 9.00 -5.74 9.53
C VAL A 26 8.58 -4.28 9.70
N PRO A 27 7.40 -3.93 10.24
CA PRO A 27 7.05 -2.55 10.55
C PRO A 27 8.01 -1.93 11.58
N LYS A 28 8.40 -2.69 12.62
CA LYS A 28 9.30 -2.20 13.68
C LYS A 28 10.74 -1.96 13.22
N LEU A 29 11.22 -2.68 12.21
CA LEU A 29 12.54 -2.53 11.61
C LEU A 29 12.53 -1.49 10.47
N LEU A 30 11.42 -1.39 9.73
CA LEU A 30 11.24 -0.40 8.66
C LEU A 30 10.94 0.99 9.18
N LYS A 31 10.21 1.13 10.30
CA LYS A 31 9.83 2.43 10.88
C LYS A 31 11.02 3.38 11.12
N PRO A 32 12.14 2.98 11.76
CA PRO A 32 13.31 3.86 11.87
C PRO A 32 13.96 4.13 10.52
N SER A 33 13.98 3.16 9.60
CA SER A 33 14.62 3.29 8.28
C SER A 33 13.85 4.21 7.33
N MET A 34 12.52 4.17 7.36
CA MET A 34 11.62 5.01 6.54
C MET A 34 11.72 6.50 6.89
N ARG A 35 11.99 6.83 8.17
CA ARG A 35 12.27 8.21 8.60
C ARG A 35 13.49 8.83 7.93
N PHE A 36 14.43 8.02 7.44
CA PHE A 36 15.64 8.51 6.79
C PHE A 36 15.54 8.58 5.26
N VAL A 37 14.48 8.03 4.66
CA VAL A 37 14.28 8.11 3.20
C VAL A 37 13.84 9.53 2.86
N PRO A 38 14.65 10.32 2.13
CA PRO A 38 14.31 11.70 1.82
C PRO A 38 13.00 11.77 1.02
N PHE A 39 12.19 12.79 1.28
CA PHE A 39 10.93 13.02 0.58
C PHE A 39 11.09 13.00 -0.96
N ALA A 40 12.18 13.55 -1.48
CA ALA A 40 12.46 13.55 -2.92
C ALA A 40 12.54 12.12 -3.51
N VAL A 41 13.12 11.18 -2.75
CA VAL A 41 13.20 9.77 -3.15
C VAL A 41 11.81 9.12 -3.10
N GLN A 42 11.05 9.36 -2.03
CA GLN A 42 9.68 8.84 -1.92
C GLN A 42 8.82 9.32 -3.10
N LYS A 43 8.86 10.62 -3.39
CA LYS A 43 8.13 11.25 -4.51
C LYS A 43 8.56 10.69 -5.87
N SER A 44 9.86 10.55 -6.11
CA SER A 44 10.40 10.06 -7.38
C SER A 44 10.11 8.58 -7.64
N LEU A 45 9.77 7.80 -6.60
CA LEU A 45 9.39 6.40 -6.74
C LEU A 45 7.87 6.23 -6.78
N LEU A 46 7.15 6.93 -5.90
CA LEU A 46 5.71 6.77 -5.73
C LEU A 46 4.92 7.29 -6.94
N LEU A 47 5.23 8.49 -7.43
CA LEU A 47 4.45 9.08 -8.53
C LEU A 47 4.52 8.24 -9.83
N PRO A 48 5.69 7.76 -10.28
CA PRO A 48 5.74 6.86 -11.44
C PRO A 48 5.04 5.52 -11.19
N ALA A 49 5.12 4.97 -9.98
CA ALA A 49 4.43 3.73 -9.64
C ALA A 49 2.91 3.90 -9.70
N LEU A 50 2.38 4.97 -9.10
CA LEU A 50 0.96 5.31 -9.18
C LEU A 50 0.52 5.56 -10.63
N HIS A 51 1.33 6.28 -11.41
CA HIS A 51 1.03 6.48 -12.82
C HIS A 51 0.93 5.15 -13.58
N SER A 52 1.86 4.23 -13.34
CA SER A 52 1.86 2.92 -14.02
C SER A 52 0.62 2.09 -13.67
N VAL A 53 0.27 2.04 -12.39
CA VAL A 53 -0.85 1.22 -11.88
C VAL A 53 -2.20 1.81 -12.25
N PHE A 54 -2.30 3.14 -12.27
CA PHE A 54 -3.54 3.86 -12.56
C PHE A 54 -3.55 4.48 -13.95
N LYS A 55 -2.83 3.90 -14.91
CA LYS A 55 -2.69 4.50 -16.23
C LYS A 55 -4.03 4.75 -16.91
N GLU A 56 -4.92 3.74 -16.90
CA GLU A 56 -6.25 3.83 -17.51
C GLU A 56 -7.11 4.89 -16.81
N ALA A 57 -7.21 4.83 -15.47
CA ALA A 57 -7.92 5.84 -14.67
C ALA A 57 -7.37 7.27 -14.85
N LEU A 58 -6.05 7.43 -15.05
CA LEU A 58 -5.44 8.73 -15.33
C LEU A 58 -5.80 9.23 -16.75
N ASP A 59 -5.74 8.35 -17.74
CA ASP A 59 -6.06 8.67 -19.14
C ASP A 59 -7.56 8.99 -19.32
N ASP A 60 -8.43 8.32 -18.55
CA ASP A 60 -9.89 8.53 -18.55
C ASP A 60 -10.33 9.75 -17.72
N GLY A 61 -9.41 10.36 -16.98
CA GLY A 61 -9.68 11.56 -16.19
C GLY A 61 -10.31 11.28 -14.83
N ASP A 62 -10.30 10.03 -14.35
CA ASP A 62 -10.84 9.64 -13.05
C ASP A 62 -10.11 10.29 -11.88
N PHE A 63 -8.92 10.87 -12.09
CA PHE A 63 -8.21 11.65 -11.07
C PHE A 63 -8.64 13.11 -10.98
N ALA A 64 -9.52 13.58 -11.87
CA ALA A 64 -9.94 14.99 -11.91
C ALA A 64 -10.63 15.44 -10.60
N PHE A 65 -11.25 14.53 -9.85
CA PHE A 65 -11.85 14.84 -8.54
C PHE A 65 -10.82 15.30 -7.49
N LEU A 66 -9.52 15.00 -7.69
CA LEU A 66 -8.43 15.48 -6.83
C LEU A 66 -7.93 16.88 -7.23
N THR A 67 -8.54 17.52 -8.22
CA THR A 67 -8.18 18.90 -8.60
C THR A 67 -8.56 19.86 -7.47
N ASP A 68 -7.58 20.65 -6.99
CA ASP A 68 -7.72 21.54 -5.83
C ASP A 68 -8.12 20.84 -4.53
N LYS A 69 -7.93 19.51 -4.47
CA LYS A 69 -8.24 18.65 -3.34
C LYS A 69 -7.04 17.79 -2.96
N TRP A 70 -6.92 17.48 -1.67
CA TRP A 70 -5.82 16.69 -1.14
C TRP A 70 -6.30 15.38 -0.54
N LEU A 71 -5.81 14.28 -1.11
CA LEU A 71 -5.91 12.93 -0.55
C LEU A 71 -4.68 12.65 0.31
N LYS A 72 -4.90 12.26 1.56
CA LYS A 72 -3.87 11.69 2.41
C LYS A 72 -3.95 10.16 2.40
N ILE A 73 -2.85 9.50 2.13
CA ILE A 73 -2.67 8.06 2.32
C ILE A 73 -1.76 7.84 3.52
N SER A 74 -2.22 7.05 4.49
CA SER A 74 -1.49 6.76 5.73
C SER A 74 -1.29 5.27 5.94
N ILE A 75 -0.02 4.86 6.06
CA ILE A 75 0.38 3.50 6.44
C ILE A 75 0.70 3.52 7.94
N THR A 76 -0.25 3.07 8.74
CA THR A 76 -0.33 3.39 10.18
C THR A 76 0.73 2.71 11.03
N ASP A 77 1.13 1.49 10.68
CA ASP A 77 2.12 0.68 11.41
C ASP A 77 3.56 1.16 11.24
N ILE A 78 3.85 1.89 10.17
CA ILE A 78 5.16 2.51 9.89
C ILE A 78 5.17 4.04 9.96
N GLU A 79 4.04 4.68 10.31
CA GLU A 79 3.89 6.14 10.38
C GLU A 79 4.29 6.85 9.07
N LEU A 80 3.96 6.26 7.93
CA LEU A 80 4.22 6.84 6.61
C LEU A 80 2.97 7.55 6.10
N HIS A 81 3.13 8.80 5.67
CA HIS A 81 2.04 9.64 5.20
C HIS A 81 2.40 10.30 3.88
N TRP A 82 1.48 10.21 2.92
CA TRP A 82 1.61 10.80 1.60
C TRP A 82 0.40 11.68 1.32
N TRP A 83 0.64 12.90 0.85
CA TRP A 83 -0.40 13.83 0.41
C TRP A 83 -0.32 13.94 -1.10
N LEU A 84 -1.39 13.53 -1.76
CA LEU A 84 -1.55 13.47 -3.21
C LEU A 84 -2.65 14.44 -3.64
N SER A 85 -2.43 15.07 -4.79
CA SER A 85 -3.42 15.92 -5.46
C SER A 85 -3.24 15.78 -6.97
N PHE A 86 -4.14 16.38 -7.75
CA PHE A 86 -4.06 16.37 -9.20
C PHE A 86 -4.03 17.79 -9.73
N GLN A 87 -3.02 18.11 -10.54
CA GLN A 87 -2.84 19.46 -11.10
C GLN A 87 -2.25 19.39 -12.49
N ALA A 88 -2.78 20.19 -13.42
CA ALA A 88 -2.31 20.26 -14.81
C ALA A 88 -2.21 18.88 -15.50
N GLY A 89 -3.18 18.00 -15.23
CA GLY A 89 -3.22 16.65 -15.81
C GLY A 89 -2.21 15.67 -15.18
N GLN A 90 -1.63 15.99 -14.03
CA GLN A 90 -0.62 15.15 -13.38
C GLN A 90 -0.88 14.98 -11.89
N LEU A 91 -0.57 13.79 -11.39
CA LEU A 91 -0.47 13.53 -9.96
C LEU A 91 0.71 14.31 -9.37
N ILE A 92 0.42 15.05 -8.31
CA ILE A 92 1.41 15.77 -7.52
C ILE A 92 1.44 15.24 -6.10
N MET A 93 2.58 15.46 -5.44
CA MET A 93 2.79 15.06 -4.05
C MET A 93 3.35 16.24 -3.25
N ALA A 94 2.72 16.55 -2.11
CA ALA A 94 3.17 17.56 -1.17
C ALA A 94 4.18 16.99 -0.18
N ALA A 95 5.13 17.83 0.22
CA ALA A 95 6.06 17.49 1.29
C ALA A 95 5.34 17.54 2.64
N PRO A 96 5.61 16.62 3.59
CA PRO A 96 4.99 16.63 4.91
C PRO A 96 5.13 17.97 5.67
N SER A 97 6.20 18.72 5.40
CA SER A 97 6.47 20.03 6.01
C SER A 97 5.53 21.15 5.57
N GLN A 98 4.73 20.95 4.51
CA GLN A 98 3.84 21.98 3.97
C GLN A 98 2.54 22.13 4.76
N ALA A 99 2.26 21.23 5.71
CA ALA A 99 1.08 21.26 6.58
C ALA A 99 -0.24 21.50 5.80
N ILE A 100 -0.39 20.79 4.69
CA ILE A 100 -1.56 20.89 3.81
C ILE A 100 -2.78 20.28 4.52
N PRO A 101 -3.95 20.96 4.55
CA PRO A 101 -5.19 20.34 4.98
C PRO A 101 -5.61 19.25 3.99
N GLU A 102 -5.90 18.06 4.50
CA GLU A 102 -6.48 16.97 3.71
C GLU A 102 -8.01 17.10 3.61
N ASP A 103 -8.56 16.94 2.41
CA ASP A 103 -10.01 16.87 2.19
C ASP A 103 -10.53 15.45 2.46
N VAL A 104 -9.70 14.44 2.18
CA VAL A 104 -9.99 13.03 2.42
C VAL A 104 -8.72 12.30 2.87
N SER A 105 -8.88 11.37 3.80
CA SER A 105 -7.81 10.54 4.33
C SER A 105 -8.17 9.07 4.21
N PHE A 106 -7.23 8.27 3.72
CA PHE A 106 -7.29 6.83 3.63
C PHE A 106 -6.17 6.24 4.51
N SER A 107 -6.52 5.40 5.48
CA SER A 107 -5.54 4.84 6.40
C SER A 107 -5.75 3.36 6.71
N ALA A 108 -4.66 2.61 6.66
CA ALA A 108 -4.63 1.17 6.94
C ALA A 108 -3.22 0.75 7.39
N ALA A 109 -3.08 -0.44 7.95
CA ALA A 109 -1.75 -1.04 8.15
C ALA A 109 -1.15 -1.48 6.81
N GLY A 110 0.18 -1.55 6.71
CA GLY A 110 0.85 -1.99 5.47
C GLY A 110 0.42 -3.37 5.00
N ASP A 111 0.22 -4.30 5.92
CA ASP A 111 -0.30 -5.65 5.65
C ASP A 111 -1.70 -5.61 5.00
N ASP A 112 -2.57 -4.70 5.44
CA ASP A 112 -3.93 -4.55 4.87
C ASP A 112 -3.87 -3.97 3.45
N LEU A 113 -2.97 -3.01 3.21
CA LEU A 113 -2.73 -2.48 1.87
C LEU A 113 -2.17 -3.54 0.93
N LEU A 114 -1.29 -4.43 1.42
CA LEU A 114 -0.79 -5.56 0.64
C LEU A 114 -1.89 -6.57 0.29
N LEU A 115 -2.83 -6.83 1.20
CA LEU A 115 -3.98 -7.69 0.93
C LEU A 115 -4.91 -7.12 -0.13
N ILE A 116 -5.16 -5.81 -0.12
CA ILE A 116 -5.91 -5.11 -1.17
C ILE A 116 -5.15 -5.22 -2.49
N ALA A 117 -3.88 -4.82 -2.49
CA ALA A 117 -3.06 -4.77 -3.68
C ALA A 117 -2.94 -6.16 -4.34
N GLY A 118 -2.69 -7.21 -3.55
CA GLY A 118 -2.63 -8.59 -4.02
C GLY A 118 -3.99 -9.24 -4.34
N ARG A 119 -5.09 -8.48 -4.36
CA ARG A 119 -6.47 -8.95 -4.57
C ARG A 119 -6.87 -10.13 -3.66
N LYS A 120 -6.35 -10.14 -2.43
CA LYS A 120 -6.62 -11.16 -1.41
C LYS A 120 -7.82 -10.81 -0.52
N GLN A 121 -8.05 -9.52 -0.34
CA GLN A 121 -9.19 -9.03 0.42
C GLN A 121 -9.69 -7.73 -0.20
N ASP A 122 -11.00 -7.63 -0.42
CA ASP A 122 -11.62 -6.42 -0.96
C ASP A 122 -11.55 -5.26 0.04
N PRO A 123 -11.36 -4.01 -0.44
CA PRO A 123 -11.27 -2.84 0.44
C PRO A 123 -12.54 -2.65 1.27
N ASP A 124 -13.73 -2.99 0.74
CA ASP A 124 -14.99 -2.97 1.48
C ASP A 124 -14.95 -3.86 2.72
N THR A 125 -14.42 -5.07 2.57
CA THR A 125 -14.32 -6.01 3.68
C THR A 125 -13.42 -5.44 4.78
N LEU A 126 -12.30 -4.80 4.41
CA LEU A 126 -11.40 -4.15 5.37
C LEU A 126 -12.04 -2.91 6.01
N PHE A 127 -12.83 -2.14 5.26
CA PHE A 127 -13.56 -0.99 5.76
C PHE A 127 -14.60 -1.39 6.81
N PHE A 128 -15.43 -2.40 6.52
CA PHE A 128 -16.40 -2.94 7.49
C PHE A 128 -15.73 -3.54 8.73
N GLN A 129 -14.52 -4.09 8.59
CA GLN A 129 -13.70 -4.58 9.69
C GLN A 129 -12.96 -3.46 10.45
N ARG A 130 -13.10 -2.19 10.04
CA ARG A 130 -12.37 -1.03 10.58
C ARG A 130 -10.84 -1.15 10.49
N ARG A 131 -10.36 -2.02 9.60
CA ARG A 131 -8.94 -2.20 9.26
C ARG A 131 -8.50 -1.21 8.19
N LEU A 132 -9.46 -0.79 7.38
CA LEU A 132 -9.34 0.34 6.50
C LEU A 132 -10.25 1.48 6.99
N GLN A 133 -9.72 2.69 7.08
CA GLN A 133 -10.47 3.88 7.48
C GLN A 133 -10.42 4.94 6.38
N ILE A 134 -11.59 5.51 6.10
CA ILE A 134 -11.77 6.62 5.16
C ILE A 134 -12.45 7.75 5.94
N GLU A 135 -11.82 8.91 5.98
CA GLU A 135 -12.26 10.08 6.75
C GLU A 135 -12.25 11.33 5.86
N GLY A 136 -13.11 12.30 6.17
CA GLY A 136 -13.22 13.56 5.43
C GLY A 136 -14.46 13.61 4.55
N ASP A 137 -14.32 14.20 3.36
CA ASP A 137 -15.41 14.35 2.41
C ASP A 137 -15.89 12.99 1.89
N THR A 138 -17.20 12.75 1.98
CA THR A 138 -17.79 11.44 1.63
C THR A 138 -17.80 11.18 0.12
N GLU A 139 -17.96 12.22 -0.70
CA GLU A 139 -17.95 12.11 -2.17
C GLU A 139 -16.53 11.79 -2.64
N LEU A 140 -15.52 12.49 -2.11
CA LEU A 140 -14.12 12.17 -2.38
C LEU A 140 -13.76 10.77 -1.86
N GLY A 141 -14.25 10.39 -0.67
CA GLY A 141 -14.03 9.06 -0.12
C GLY A 141 -14.53 7.94 -1.03
N LEU A 142 -15.71 8.12 -1.64
CA LEU A 142 -16.25 7.17 -2.61
C LEU A 142 -15.41 7.14 -3.89
N ALA A 143 -15.01 8.30 -4.41
CA ALA A 143 -14.18 8.38 -5.61
C ALA A 143 -12.81 7.69 -5.42
N VAL A 144 -12.16 7.91 -4.26
CA VAL A 144 -10.90 7.25 -3.90
C VAL A 144 -11.07 5.74 -3.77
N LYS A 145 -12.19 5.27 -3.21
CA LYS A 145 -12.49 3.84 -3.15
C LYS A 145 -12.58 3.24 -4.56
N ASN A 146 -13.30 3.89 -5.48
CA ASN A 146 -13.39 3.44 -6.87
C ASN A 146 -12.02 3.39 -7.55
N LEU A 147 -11.12 4.35 -7.26
CA LEU A 147 -9.73 4.27 -7.73
C LEU A 147 -9.04 3.02 -7.20
N ILE A 148 -9.16 2.71 -5.91
CA ILE A 148 -8.52 1.53 -5.32
C ILE A 148 -9.07 0.23 -5.93
N ASP A 149 -10.35 0.17 -6.22
CA ASP A 149 -10.96 -0.97 -6.92
C ASP A 149 -10.41 -1.13 -8.35
N ALA A 150 -10.00 -0.03 -8.98
CA ALA A 150 -9.36 0.01 -10.30
C ALA A 150 -7.84 -0.26 -10.26
N LEU A 151 -7.26 -0.61 -9.11
CA LEU A 151 -5.83 -0.97 -9.02
C LEU A 151 -5.51 -2.17 -9.93
N ASP A 152 -4.64 -1.93 -10.92
CA ASP A 152 -4.06 -2.99 -11.72
C ASP A 152 -2.56 -3.18 -11.46
N LEU A 153 -2.24 -4.09 -10.54
CA LEU A 153 -0.84 -4.41 -10.25
C LEU A 153 -0.15 -5.14 -11.41
N ASP A 154 -0.90 -5.72 -12.35
CA ASP A 154 -0.33 -6.32 -13.55
C ASP A 154 0.39 -5.27 -14.42
N ALA A 155 0.01 -4.00 -14.29
CA ALA A 155 0.66 -2.88 -14.95
C ALA A 155 2.02 -2.48 -14.34
N LEU A 156 2.40 -3.03 -13.18
CA LEU A 156 3.74 -2.85 -12.63
C LEU A 156 4.78 -3.72 -13.35
N PRO A 157 6.06 -3.32 -13.34
CA PRO A 157 7.15 -4.19 -13.79
C PRO A 157 7.07 -5.55 -13.08
N SER A 158 7.22 -6.64 -13.84
CA SER A 158 7.01 -8.01 -13.34
C SER A 158 7.80 -8.35 -12.05
N SER A 159 8.95 -7.72 -11.82
CA SER A 159 9.71 -7.86 -10.57
C SER A 159 8.99 -7.26 -9.37
N VAL A 160 8.40 -6.08 -9.51
CA VAL A 160 7.68 -5.38 -8.44
C VAL A 160 6.37 -6.10 -8.13
N HIS A 161 5.62 -6.46 -9.17
CA HIS A 161 4.39 -7.23 -9.03
C HIS A 161 4.62 -8.55 -8.27
N LYS A 162 5.66 -9.32 -8.64
CA LYS A 162 6.03 -10.56 -7.93
C LYS A 162 6.35 -10.35 -6.46
N VAL A 163 7.02 -9.25 -6.12
CA VAL A 163 7.35 -8.92 -4.72
C VAL A 163 6.08 -8.61 -3.95
N ILE A 164 5.19 -7.77 -4.49
CA ILE A 164 3.92 -7.42 -3.84
C ILE A 164 3.08 -8.67 -3.59
N ASN A 165 2.90 -9.53 -4.59
CA ASN A 165 2.14 -10.77 -4.42
C ASN A 165 2.76 -11.72 -3.41
N SER A 166 4.09 -11.88 -3.44
CA SER A 166 4.79 -12.75 -2.47
C SER A 166 4.59 -12.25 -1.03
N LEU A 167 4.56 -10.92 -0.83
CA LEU A 167 4.30 -10.32 0.48
C LEU A 167 2.82 -10.48 0.86
N ALA A 168 1.88 -10.26 -0.06
CA ALA A 168 0.45 -10.44 0.17
C ALA A 168 0.10 -11.89 0.54
N ASP A 169 0.63 -12.88 -0.19
CA ASP A 169 0.48 -14.31 0.12
C ASP A 169 0.99 -14.64 1.53
N LEU A 170 2.14 -14.06 1.89
CA LEU A 170 2.74 -14.28 3.21
C LEU A 170 1.86 -13.70 4.33
N VAL A 171 1.35 -12.48 4.15
CA VAL A 171 0.43 -11.83 5.09
C VAL A 171 -0.85 -12.66 5.24
N GLU A 172 -1.48 -13.04 4.12
CA GLU A 172 -2.72 -13.81 4.09
C GLU A 172 -2.59 -15.14 4.83
N HIS A 173 -1.58 -15.95 4.49
CA HIS A 173 -1.35 -17.24 5.14
C HIS A 173 -1.11 -17.08 6.64
N THR A 174 -0.33 -16.08 7.04
CA THR A 174 -0.04 -15.83 8.46
C THR A 174 -1.33 -15.47 9.23
N GLN A 175 -2.21 -14.65 8.63
CA GLN A 175 -3.49 -14.28 9.26
C GLN A 175 -4.44 -15.48 9.37
N GLN A 176 -4.52 -16.33 8.34
CA GLN A 176 -5.36 -17.53 8.35
C GLN A 176 -4.91 -18.53 9.43
N GLU A 177 -3.61 -18.78 9.56
CA GLU A 177 -3.07 -19.68 10.58
C GLU A 177 -3.30 -19.14 12.01
N ILE A 178 -3.20 -17.82 12.23
CA ILE A 178 -3.54 -17.20 13.52
C ILE A 178 -5.01 -17.41 13.87
N LYS A 179 -5.92 -17.18 12.91
CA LYS A 179 -7.36 -17.41 13.10
C LYS A 179 -7.65 -18.88 13.43
N GLN A 180 -6.99 -19.82 12.74
CA GLN A 180 -7.16 -21.25 12.98
C GLN A 180 -6.65 -21.69 14.37
N GLN A 181 -5.55 -21.11 14.85
CA GLN A 181 -5.05 -21.38 16.20
C GLN A 181 -5.95 -20.78 17.28
N ALA A 182 -6.47 -19.57 17.07
CA ALA A 182 -7.40 -18.93 18.02
C ALA A 182 -8.75 -19.67 18.10
N ALA A 183 -9.16 -20.38 17.04
CA ALA A 183 -10.37 -21.21 17.02
C ALA A 183 -10.17 -22.59 17.67
N ASN A 184 -8.93 -23.03 17.86
CA ASN A 184 -8.56 -24.33 18.44
C ASN A 184 -8.15 -24.25 19.93
N VAL A 185 -8.32 -23.08 20.56
CA VAL A 185 -8.09 -22.80 21.99
C VAL A 185 -9.42 -22.45 22.64
#